data_AF-A0AAJ6DCQ2-F1
#
_entry.id   AF-A0AAJ6DCQ2-F1
#
_cell.length_a   1.000
_cell.length_b   1.000
_cell.length_c   1.000
_cell.angle_alpha   90.00
_cell.angle_beta   90.00
_cell.angle_gamma   90.00
#
_symmetry.space_group_name_H-M   'P 1'
#
loop_
_entity.id
_entity.type
_entity.pdbx_description
1 polymer ?
#
loop_
_entity_poly.entity_id
_entity_poly.type
_entity_poly.pdbx_seq_one_letter_code
_entity_poly.pdbx_strand_id
1 'polypeptide(L)'
;MLLLVEPHHPVRYVDMTVGRALVRRNVENRSLDTLEWETTDDYQPSEVLPAALRRGIKTGRGLIVDEGFVKTFISADVLEDARAQQRALQDELASVRRTGNQPAYEQARRHQAEIDERADSTREATLKAAVAAKQEFVAEPIKDELQQHWIAVTQRPVETYPEPSNHD
;
A
#
# COMPACT_ATOMS: atom_id res chain seq x y z
N MET A 1 -11.14 -1.92 -0.38
CA MET A 1 -11.10 -0.51 0.04
C MET A 1 -10.63 0.32 -1.14
N LEU A 2 -11.22 1.50 -1.33
CA LEU A 2 -10.76 2.46 -2.34
C LEU A 2 -9.97 3.58 -1.67
N LEU A 3 -8.92 4.02 -2.34
CA LEU A 3 -8.11 5.16 -1.97
C LEU A 3 -8.35 6.28 -2.99
N LEU A 4 -8.48 7.51 -2.52
CA LEU A 4 -8.55 8.73 -3.32
C LEU A 4 -7.25 9.51 -3.10
N VAL A 5 -6.55 9.79 -4.20
CA VAL A 5 -5.38 10.67 -4.23
C VAL A 5 -5.74 11.98 -4.93
N GLU A 6 -5.39 13.10 -4.28
CA GLU A 6 -5.66 14.47 -4.73
C GLU A 6 -4.33 15.28 -4.66
N PRO A 7 -4.10 16.28 -5.54
CA PRO A 7 -2.78 16.93 -5.68
C PRO A 7 -2.25 17.67 -4.45
N HIS A 8 -3.12 18.03 -3.50
CA HIS A 8 -2.79 18.86 -2.35
C HIS A 8 -3.46 18.39 -1.04
N HIS A 9 -4.04 17.20 -1.02
CA HIS A 9 -4.69 16.65 0.16
C HIS A 9 -4.03 15.35 0.60
N PRO A 10 -4.13 15.00 1.90
CA PRO A 10 -3.82 13.66 2.36
C PRO A 10 -4.59 12.60 1.58
N VAL A 11 -4.06 11.38 1.55
CA VAL A 11 -4.80 10.25 0.97
C VAL A 11 -6.08 10.05 1.76
N ARG A 12 -7.17 9.83 1.04
CA ARG A 12 -8.45 9.52 1.63
C ARG A 12 -8.89 8.12 1.26
N TYR A 13 -9.75 7.53 2.07
CA TYR A 13 -10.26 6.18 1.84
C TYR A 13 -11.78 6.11 2.01
N VAL A 14 -12.34 5.05 1.45
CA VAL A 14 -13.73 4.64 1.71
C VAL A 14 -13.80 3.12 1.64
N ASP A 15 -14.56 2.50 2.54
CA ASP A 15 -14.80 1.06 2.50
C ASP A 15 -15.77 0.68 1.37
N MET A 16 -15.21 0.61 0.18
CA MET A 16 -15.89 0.23 -1.05
C MET A 16 -14.95 -0.63 -1.91
N THR A 17 -15.54 -1.46 -2.77
CA THR A 17 -14.81 -2.21 -3.80
C THR A 17 -14.88 -1.49 -5.14
N VAL A 18 -13.88 -1.71 -6.00
CA VAL A 18 -13.91 -1.19 -7.39
C VAL A 18 -15.18 -1.59 -8.12
N GLY A 19 -15.62 -2.84 -7.97
CA GLY A 19 -16.85 -3.33 -8.61
C GLY A 19 -18.08 -2.51 -8.21
N ARG A 20 -18.24 -2.24 -6.90
CA ARG A 20 -19.34 -1.39 -6.41
C ARG A 20 -19.23 0.04 -6.90
N ALA A 21 -18.03 0.60 -6.97
CA ALA A 21 -17.78 1.93 -7.50
C ALA A 21 -18.18 2.04 -8.98
N LEU A 22 -17.83 1.03 -9.79
CA LEU A 22 -18.17 0.98 -11.20
C LEU A 22 -19.69 0.83 -11.41
N VAL A 23 -20.37 0.02 -10.60
CA VAL A 23 -21.84 -0.07 -10.62
C VAL A 23 -22.47 1.29 -10.29
N ARG A 24 -22.04 1.94 -9.21
CA ARG A 24 -22.53 3.28 -8.82
C ARG A 24 -22.35 4.31 -9.94
N ARG A 25 -21.17 4.33 -10.57
CA ARG A 25 -20.85 5.30 -11.63
C ARG A 25 -21.61 5.01 -12.92
N ASN A 26 -21.62 3.75 -13.37
CA ASN A 26 -22.05 3.40 -14.73
C ASN A 26 -23.51 2.96 -14.80
N VAL A 27 -24.05 2.39 -13.73
CA VAL A 27 -25.44 1.90 -13.67
C VAL A 27 -26.32 2.89 -12.93
N GLU A 28 -25.88 3.38 -11.77
CA GLU A 28 -26.68 4.32 -10.96
C GLU A 28 -26.50 5.79 -11.38
N ASN A 29 -25.54 6.06 -12.28
CA ASN A 29 -25.16 7.41 -12.72
C ASN A 29 -24.88 8.37 -11.56
N ARG A 30 -24.33 7.85 -10.45
CA ARG A 30 -23.97 8.64 -9.27
C ARG A 30 -22.46 8.90 -9.26
N SER A 31 -22.08 10.15 -9.00
CA SER A 31 -20.67 10.50 -8.89
C SER A 31 -19.99 9.75 -7.72
N LEU A 32 -18.72 9.42 -7.90
CA LEU A 32 -17.84 8.92 -6.84
C LEU A 32 -17.32 10.06 -5.95
N ASP A 33 -17.43 11.31 -6.41
CA ASP A 33 -17.10 12.48 -5.60
C ASP A 33 -18.05 12.63 -4.40
N THR A 34 -19.28 12.11 -4.48
CA THR A 34 -20.27 12.23 -3.41
C THR A 34 -20.15 11.15 -2.33
N LEU A 35 -19.12 10.31 -2.40
CA LEU A 35 -18.82 9.37 -1.33
C LEU A 35 -18.28 10.12 -0.11
N GLU A 36 -18.59 9.62 1.08
CA GLU A 36 -18.01 10.09 2.33
C GLU A 36 -16.60 9.51 2.44
N TRP A 37 -15.62 10.35 2.11
CA TRP A 37 -14.20 9.99 2.12
C TRP A 37 -13.60 10.37 3.47
N GLU A 38 -12.95 9.42 4.12
CA GLU A 38 -12.21 9.62 5.37
C GLU A 38 -10.72 9.83 5.09
N THR A 39 -10.01 10.56 5.94
CA THR A 39 -8.55 10.74 5.79
C THR A 39 -7.81 9.55 6.40
N THR A 40 -6.71 9.13 5.78
CA THR A 40 -5.80 8.11 6.32
C THR A 40 -4.35 8.58 6.25
N ASP A 41 -3.58 8.26 7.29
CA ASP A 41 -2.14 8.49 7.36
C ASP A 41 -1.34 7.23 6.96
N ASP A 42 -2.02 6.12 6.66
CA ASP A 42 -1.39 4.83 6.31
C ASP A 42 -0.67 4.88 4.95
N TYR A 43 -1.00 5.88 4.12
CA TYR A 43 -0.48 6.02 2.77
C TYR A 43 -0.10 7.47 2.47
N GLN A 44 1.06 7.63 1.85
CA GLN A 44 1.48 8.90 1.27
C GLN A 44 0.97 9.04 -0.17
N PRO A 45 0.64 10.26 -0.65
CA PRO A 45 0.23 10.48 -2.03
C PRO A 45 1.22 9.94 -3.07
N SER A 46 2.52 9.98 -2.77
CA SER A 46 3.59 9.43 -3.63
C SER A 46 3.55 7.91 -3.77
N GLU A 47 2.97 7.19 -2.81
CA GLU A 47 2.82 5.73 -2.84
C GLU A 47 1.58 5.32 -3.64
N VAL A 48 0.52 6.13 -3.57
CA VAL A 48 -0.77 5.84 -4.20
C VAL A 48 -0.81 6.27 -5.67
N LEU A 49 -0.22 7.43 -6.00
CA LEU A 49 -0.31 8.02 -7.34
C LEU A 49 0.23 7.11 -8.45
N PRO A 50 1.39 6.41 -8.31
CA PRO A 50 1.89 5.52 -9.35
C PRO A 50 0.92 4.39 -9.69
N ALA A 51 0.21 3.86 -8.70
CA ALA A 51 -0.81 2.83 -8.89
C ALA A 51 -2.08 3.41 -9.52
N ALA A 52 -2.51 4.59 -9.05
CA ALA A 52 -3.67 5.30 -9.58
C ALA A 52 -3.48 5.67 -11.06
N LEU A 53 -2.28 6.07 -11.48
CA LEU A 53 -1.95 6.40 -12.88
C LEU A 53 -1.98 5.18 -13.83
N ARG A 54 -1.89 3.96 -13.31
CA ARG A 54 -1.95 2.72 -14.09
C ARG A 54 -3.34 2.09 -14.09
N ARG A 55 -3.96 1.98 -12.92
CA ARG A 55 -5.21 1.21 -12.73
C ARG A 55 -6.37 2.01 -12.11
N GLY A 56 -6.20 3.31 -11.92
CA GLY A 56 -7.19 4.14 -11.25
C GLY A 56 -8.41 4.52 -12.09
N ILE A 57 -9.30 5.25 -11.44
CA ILE A 57 -10.56 5.77 -11.96
C ILE A 57 -10.56 7.29 -11.77
N LYS A 58 -10.86 8.05 -12.83
CA LYS A 58 -11.00 9.51 -12.78
C LYS A 58 -12.17 9.94 -11.89
N THR A 59 -11.96 10.98 -11.11
CA THR A 59 -13.00 11.72 -10.37
C THR A 59 -12.89 13.21 -10.63
N GLY A 60 -13.86 14.00 -10.15
CA GLY A 60 -13.79 15.46 -10.30
C GLY A 60 -12.59 16.08 -9.60
N ARG A 61 -12.08 15.45 -8.53
CA ARG A 61 -11.05 15.99 -7.64
C ARG A 61 -9.67 15.34 -7.80
N GLY A 62 -9.61 14.13 -8.34
CA GLY A 62 -8.38 13.36 -8.36
C GLY A 62 -8.52 12.01 -9.04
N LEU A 63 -7.84 11.01 -8.49
CA LEU A 63 -7.86 9.63 -8.96
C LEU A 63 -8.22 8.69 -7.81
N ILE A 64 -9.09 7.72 -8.09
CA ILE A 64 -9.39 6.62 -7.17
C ILE A 64 -8.59 5.39 -7.60
N VAL A 65 -8.09 4.60 -6.65
CA VAL A 65 -7.46 3.31 -6.92
C VAL A 65 -7.85 2.29 -5.85
N ASP A 66 -7.83 1.00 -6.20
CA ASP A 66 -7.98 -0.07 -5.21
C ASP A 66 -6.72 -0.18 -4.35
N GLU A 67 -6.91 -0.33 -3.04
CA GLU A 67 -5.82 -0.51 -2.09
C GLU A 67 -4.93 -1.71 -2.45
N GLY A 68 -5.50 -2.79 -3.01
CA GLY A 68 -4.73 -3.97 -3.41
C GLY A 68 -3.65 -3.68 -4.44
N PHE A 69 -3.87 -2.70 -5.34
CA PHE A 69 -2.84 -2.28 -6.30
C PHE A 69 -1.73 -1.46 -5.64
N VAL A 70 -2.09 -0.59 -4.69
CA VAL A 70 -1.09 0.17 -3.91
C VAL A 70 -0.25 -0.78 -3.08
N LYS A 71 -0.88 -1.72 -2.36
CA LYS A 71 -0.20 -2.78 -1.61
C LYS A 71 0.74 -3.57 -2.51
N THR A 72 0.32 -3.97 -3.71
CA THR A 72 1.20 -4.68 -4.66
C THR A 72 2.45 -3.85 -5.01
N PHE A 73 2.30 -2.54 -5.15
CA PHE A 73 3.40 -1.64 -5.46
C PHE A 73 4.39 -1.45 -4.29
N ILE A 74 3.90 -1.35 -3.04
CA ILE A 74 4.75 -1.09 -1.86
C ILE A 74 5.19 -2.35 -1.11
N SER A 75 4.55 -3.51 -1.33
CA SER A 75 4.77 -4.73 -0.52
C SER A 75 6.22 -5.21 -0.54
N ALA A 76 6.92 -5.08 -1.67
CA ALA A 76 8.32 -5.50 -1.75
C ALA A 76 9.20 -4.66 -0.81
N ASP A 77 9.01 -3.34 -0.79
CA ASP A 77 9.83 -2.43 0.02
C ASP A 77 9.58 -2.68 1.51
N VAL A 78 8.30 -2.85 1.90
CA VAL A 78 7.91 -3.19 3.27
C VAL A 78 8.54 -4.51 3.73
N LEU A 79 8.55 -5.54 2.87
CA LEU A 79 9.16 -6.83 3.18
C LEU A 79 10.69 -6.78 3.24
N GLU A 80 11.33 -5.96 2.40
CA GLU A 80 12.78 -5.71 2.45
C GLU A 80 13.19 -4.99 3.73
N ASP A 81 12.46 -3.95 4.12
CA ASP A 81 12.69 -3.20 5.36
C ASP A 81 12.50 -4.09 6.59
N ALA A 82 11.41 -4.88 6.62
CA ALA A 82 11.17 -5.84 7.70
C ALA A 82 12.30 -6.87 7.81
N ARG A 83 12.84 -7.34 6.67
CA ARG A 83 13.99 -8.26 6.63
C ARG A 83 15.26 -7.59 7.15
N ALA A 84 15.51 -6.34 6.79
CA ALA A 84 16.67 -5.58 7.27
C ALA A 84 16.60 -5.36 8.79
N GLN A 85 15.43 -5.00 9.32
CA GLN A 85 15.19 -4.85 10.75
C GLN A 85 15.35 -6.18 11.49
N GLN A 86 14.81 -7.28 10.95
CA GLN A 86 14.99 -8.61 11.55
C GLN A 86 16.46 -9.01 11.63
N ARG A 87 17.26 -8.74 10.59
CA ARG A 87 18.71 -8.98 10.60
C ARG A 87 19.42 -8.15 11.67
N ALA A 88 19.10 -6.87 11.76
CA ALA A 88 19.67 -5.99 12.79
C ALA A 88 19.38 -6.50 14.21
N LEU A 89 18.14 -6.93 14.47
CA LEU A 89 17.75 -7.52 15.76
C LEU A 89 18.45 -8.86 16.03
N GLN A 90 18.63 -9.69 15.01
CA GLN A 90 19.37 -10.96 15.14
C GLN A 90 20.85 -10.73 15.47
N ASP A 91 21.49 -9.75 14.84
CA ASP A 91 22.87 -9.37 15.13
C ASP A 91 23.02 -8.84 16.57
N GLU A 92 22.06 -8.03 17.03
CA GLU A 92 22.00 -7.53 18.40
C GLU A 92 21.82 -8.68 19.41
N LEU A 93 20.89 -9.60 19.18
CA LEU A 93 20.66 -10.77 20.04
C LEU A 93 21.84 -11.75 20.06
N ALA A 94 22.51 -11.95 18.93
CA ALA A 94 23.72 -12.78 18.83
C ALA A 94 24.86 -12.20 19.67
N SER A 95 24.94 -10.88 19.80
CA SER A 95 25.92 -10.21 20.66
C SER A 95 25.69 -10.50 22.15
N VAL A 96 24.43 -10.67 22.57
CA VAL A 96 24.00 -10.92 23.97
C VAL A 96 24.08 -12.40 24.37
N ARG A 97 23.85 -13.34 23.44
CA ARG A 97 23.74 -14.79 23.71
C ARG A 97 25.05 -15.55 24.01
N ARG A 98 26.18 -14.87 24.24
CA ARG A 98 27.48 -15.51 24.51
C ARG A 98 27.63 -16.21 25.88
N THR A 99 26.56 -16.35 26.67
CA THR A 99 26.64 -16.91 28.03
C THR A 99 25.58 -17.99 28.24
N GLY A 100 25.93 -19.28 28.08
CA GLY A 100 25.12 -20.40 28.56
C GLY A 100 25.18 -21.66 27.70
N ASN A 101 26.04 -22.62 28.06
CA ASN A 101 26.09 -23.96 27.48
C ASN A 101 25.31 -24.96 28.38
N GLN A 102 24.22 -25.55 27.89
CA GLN A 102 23.59 -26.74 28.49
C GLN A 102 23.19 -27.78 27.42
N PRO A 103 23.38 -29.09 27.66
CA PRO A 103 23.25 -30.15 26.65
C PRO A 103 21.80 -30.57 26.32
N ALA A 104 20.81 -30.31 27.19
CA ALA A 104 19.39 -30.52 26.87
C ALA A 104 18.88 -29.56 25.75
N TYR A 105 19.68 -28.56 25.39
CA TYR A 105 19.39 -27.55 24.40
C TYR A 105 19.61 -28.04 22.96
N GLU A 106 20.40 -29.10 22.73
CA GLU A 106 20.82 -29.48 21.37
C GLU A 106 19.73 -30.14 20.51
N GLN A 107 18.86 -30.99 21.08
CA GLN A 107 17.75 -31.59 20.34
C GLN A 107 16.63 -30.56 20.06
N ALA A 108 16.29 -29.73 21.06
CA ALA A 108 15.36 -28.61 20.89
C ALA A 108 15.88 -27.62 19.84
N ARG A 109 17.19 -27.36 19.82
CA ARG A 109 17.85 -26.49 18.83
C ARG A 109 17.81 -27.06 17.40
N ARG A 110 17.91 -28.39 17.22
CA ARG A 110 17.78 -29.00 15.88
C ARG A 110 16.37 -28.91 15.34
N HIS A 111 15.37 -29.21 16.17
CA HIS A 111 13.96 -29.08 15.76
C HIS A 111 13.59 -27.62 15.49
N GLN A 112 14.08 -26.69 16.32
CA GLN A 112 13.91 -25.25 16.09
C GLN A 112 14.60 -24.79 14.81
N ALA A 113 15.82 -25.27 14.52
CA ALA A 113 16.53 -24.94 13.29
C ALA A 113 15.78 -25.40 12.03
N GLU A 114 15.15 -26.58 12.04
CA GLU A 114 14.32 -27.04 10.93
C GLU A 114 13.05 -26.18 10.74
N ILE A 115 12.43 -25.74 11.83
CA ILE A 115 11.28 -24.83 11.78
C ILE A 115 11.71 -23.46 11.23
N ASP A 116 12.85 -22.95 11.69
CA ASP A 116 13.40 -21.66 11.28
C ASP A 116 13.79 -21.68 9.78
N GLU A 117 14.40 -22.78 9.30
CA GLU A 117 14.76 -22.95 7.88
C GLU A 117 13.52 -22.99 6.97
N ARG A 118 12.45 -23.69 7.38
CA ARG A 118 11.17 -23.68 6.65
C ARG A 118 10.50 -22.31 6.67
N ALA A 119 10.59 -21.59 7.79
CA ALA A 119 10.09 -20.23 7.88
C ALA A 119 10.87 -19.28 6.97
N ASP A 120 12.20 -19.40 6.93
CA ASP A 120 13.08 -18.56 6.11
C ASP A 120 12.89 -18.80 4.61
N SER A 121 12.81 -20.06 4.19
CA SER A 121 12.48 -20.40 2.79
C SER A 121 11.12 -19.88 2.36
N THR A 122 10.11 -19.95 3.24
CA THR A 122 8.77 -19.39 2.96
C THR A 122 8.84 -17.86 2.82
N ARG A 123 9.52 -17.17 3.74
CA ARG A 123 9.72 -15.71 3.68
C ARG A 123 10.43 -15.29 2.40
N GLU A 124 11.48 -16.02 2.01
CA GLU A 124 12.22 -15.74 0.78
C GLU A 124 11.36 -15.93 -0.47
N ALA A 125 10.56 -16.99 -0.52
CA ALA A 125 9.60 -17.21 -1.60
C ALA A 125 8.54 -16.09 -1.66
N THR A 126 8.02 -15.66 -0.52
CA THR A 126 7.06 -14.54 -0.44
C THR A 126 7.69 -13.23 -0.90
N LEU A 127 8.91 -12.91 -0.47
CA LEU A 127 9.62 -11.72 -0.94
C LEU A 127 9.85 -11.76 -2.45
N LYS A 128 10.31 -12.89 -2.98
CA LYS A 128 10.53 -13.06 -4.42
C LYS A 128 9.24 -12.87 -5.22
N ALA A 129 8.12 -13.43 -4.74
CA ALA A 129 6.81 -13.25 -5.35
C ALA A 129 6.33 -11.79 -5.30
N ALA A 130 6.52 -11.11 -4.17
CA ALA A 130 6.17 -9.70 -4.01
C ALA A 130 7.00 -8.79 -4.96
N VAL A 131 8.31 -9.04 -5.07
CA VAL A 131 9.19 -8.33 -6.01
C VAL A 131 8.75 -8.56 -7.45
N ALA A 132 8.45 -9.80 -7.83
CA ALA A 132 7.99 -10.12 -9.18
C ALA A 132 6.64 -9.43 -9.49
N ALA A 133 5.68 -9.47 -8.56
CA ALA A 133 4.39 -8.80 -8.71
C ALA A 133 4.55 -7.27 -8.83
N LYS A 134 5.44 -6.66 -8.02
CA LYS A 134 5.78 -5.24 -8.13
C LYS A 134 6.39 -4.93 -9.50
N GLN A 135 7.34 -5.73 -9.97
CA GLN A 135 7.98 -5.53 -11.28
C GLN A 135 6.97 -5.61 -12.43
N GLU A 136 6.08 -6.61 -12.41
CA GLU A 136 5.00 -6.74 -13.38
C GLU A 136 4.08 -5.52 -13.36
N PHE A 137 3.67 -5.10 -12.16
CA PHE A 137 2.81 -3.92 -11.99
C PHE A 137 3.47 -2.63 -12.47
N VAL A 138 4.77 -2.43 -12.18
CA VAL A 138 5.52 -1.25 -12.62
C VAL A 138 5.73 -1.22 -14.13
N ALA A 139 5.90 -2.39 -14.74
CA ALA A 139 6.04 -2.54 -16.19
C ALA A 139 4.75 -2.18 -16.95
N GLU A 140 3.59 -2.18 -16.29
CA GLU A 140 2.37 -1.66 -16.90
C GLU A 140 2.54 -0.16 -17.23
N PRO A 141 2.17 0.26 -18.45
CA PRO A 141 2.27 1.65 -18.84
C PRO A 141 1.32 2.51 -18.00
N ILE A 142 1.77 3.71 -17.69
CA ILE A 142 0.88 4.77 -17.20
C ILE A 142 -0.14 5.07 -18.29
N LYS A 143 -1.41 5.21 -17.91
CA LYS A 143 -2.48 5.58 -18.84
C LYS A 143 -2.42 7.09 -19.09
N ASP A 144 -2.13 7.49 -20.32
CA ASP A 144 -2.05 8.90 -20.74
C ASP A 144 -3.27 9.70 -20.29
N GLU A 145 -4.45 9.09 -20.42
CA GLU A 145 -5.71 9.74 -20.05
C GLU A 145 -5.81 10.06 -18.55
N LEU A 146 -5.19 9.25 -17.68
CA LEU A 146 -5.16 9.45 -16.23
C LEU A 146 -4.09 10.47 -15.85
N GLN A 147 -2.95 10.45 -16.54
CA GLN A 147 -1.89 11.43 -16.38
C GLN A 147 -2.36 12.84 -16.79
N GLN A 148 -3.02 12.98 -17.94
CA GLN A 148 -3.58 14.25 -18.39
C GLN A 148 -4.64 14.77 -17.41
N HIS A 149 -5.51 13.87 -16.92
CA HIS A 149 -6.51 14.21 -15.90
C HIS A 149 -5.83 14.71 -14.62
N TRP A 150 -4.80 14.01 -14.14
CA TRP A 150 -4.03 14.40 -12.96
C TRP A 150 -3.41 15.80 -13.09
N ILE A 151 -2.77 16.08 -14.23
CA ILE A 151 -2.20 17.39 -14.54
C ILE A 151 -3.30 18.47 -14.52
N ALA A 152 -4.45 18.19 -15.15
CA ALA A 152 -5.56 19.13 -15.22
C ALA A 152 -6.14 19.45 -13.83
N VAL A 153 -6.31 18.47 -12.95
CA VAL A 153 -6.81 18.71 -11.58
C VAL A 153 -5.77 19.40 -10.69
N THR A 154 -4.48 19.18 -10.93
CA THR A 154 -3.38 19.84 -10.20
C THR A 154 -3.29 21.33 -10.51
N GLN A 155 -3.66 21.73 -11.74
CA GLN A 155 -3.63 23.13 -12.17
C GLN A 155 -4.88 23.91 -11.79
N ARG A 156 -5.91 23.26 -11.21
CA ARG A 156 -7.10 23.97 -10.75
C ARG A 156 -6.75 24.80 -9.51
N PRO A 157 -7.19 26.06 -9.44
CA PRO A 157 -7.05 26.83 -8.21
C PRO A 157 -7.74 26.07 -7.08
N VAL A 158 -7.10 26.04 -5.92
CA VAL A 158 -7.69 25.49 -4.70
C VAL A 158 -8.89 26.37 -4.35
N GLU A 159 -10.06 26.05 -4.89
CA GLU A 159 -11.31 26.58 -4.39
C GLU A 159 -11.36 26.11 -2.93
N THR A 160 -11.20 27.06 -2.02
CA THR A 160 -11.39 26.86 -0.59
C THR A 160 -12.78 26.28 -0.38
N TYR A 161 -12.85 24.96 -0.19
CA TYR A 161 -14.07 24.33 0.27
C TYR A 161 -14.34 24.88 1.67
N PRO A 162 -15.54 25.41 1.93
CA PRO A 162 -15.89 25.85 3.27
C PRO A 162 -15.79 24.63 4.19
N GLU A 163 -15.03 24.78 5.28
CA GLU A 163 -15.06 23.83 6.39
C GLU A 163 -16.53 23.56 6.75
N PRO A 164 -16.92 22.31 7.04
CA PRO A 164 -18.23 22.06 7.61
C PRO A 164 -18.31 22.86 8.90
N SER A 165 -19.11 23.92 8.89
CA SER A 165 -19.45 24.69 10.08
C SER A 165 -20.00 23.72 11.12
N ASN A 166 -19.21 23.42 12.14
CA ASN A 166 -19.70 22.84 13.37
C ASN A 166 -20.69 23.85 13.94
N HIS A 167 -21.98 23.59 13.75
CA HIS A 167 -23.01 24.24 14.54
C HIS A 167 -23.12 23.50 15.88
N ASP A 168 -23.02 24.31 16.93
CA ASP A 168 -23.09 24.00 18.37
C ASP A 168 -24.13 22.96 18.80
#